data_AF-A0A838K6J7-F1
#
_entry.id   AF-A0A838K6J7-F1
#
_cell.length_a   1.000
_cell.length_b   1.000
_cell.length_c   1.000
_cell.angle_alpha   90.00
_cell.angle_beta   90.00
_cell.angle_gamma   90.00
#
_symmetry.space_group_name_H-M   'P 1'
#
loop_
_entity.id
_entity.type
_entity.pdbx_description
1 polymer ?
#
loop_
_entity_poly.entity_id
_entity_poly.type
_entity_poly.pdbx_seq_one_letter_code
_entity_poly.pdbx_strand_id
1 'polypeptide(L)'
;MSRLVAEHGWAADVAVHGVFSRWDTLVGAEVAQHCRPEQFIDTRLVVRADSTAWATQMRLLVPTVLQRLHDEIGPDTVARIDVRGPQAPSWRHGLFTVRDGRGPRDTYG
;
A
#
# COMPACT_ATOMS: atom_id res chain seq x y z
N MET A 1 -4.06 17.76 12.61
CA MET A 1 -3.59 17.02 13.80
C MET A 1 -4.30 15.68 13.84
N SER A 2 -3.68 14.64 13.29
CA SER A 2 -4.21 13.26 13.34
C SER A 2 -3.04 12.34 13.68
N ARG A 3 -2.72 12.34 14.97
CA ARG A 3 -1.84 11.37 15.60
C ARG A 3 -2.68 10.15 15.93
N LEU A 4 -2.43 9.05 15.24
CA LEU A 4 -2.95 7.72 15.59
C LEU A 4 -2.04 6.65 14.97
N VAL A 5 -0.78 6.67 15.38
CA VAL A 5 0.06 5.47 15.33
C VAL A 5 -0.27 4.73 16.61
N ALA A 6 -1.24 3.82 16.51
CA ALA A 6 -1.66 2.98 17.62
C ALA A 6 -0.64 1.85 17.81
N GLU A 7 0.34 2.11 18.69
CA GLU A 7 0.81 1.35 19.87
C GLU A 7 0.57 -0.18 20.01
N HIS A 8 -0.10 -0.91 19.11
CA HIS A 8 -0.59 -2.27 19.41
C HIS A 8 -0.04 -3.40 18.52
N GLY A 9 0.85 -3.12 17.56
CA GLY A 9 1.41 -4.18 16.70
C GLY A 9 2.94 -4.22 16.60
N TRP A 10 3.64 -3.26 17.20
CA TRP A 10 5.02 -2.93 16.84
C TRP A 10 6.08 -3.54 17.76
N ALA A 11 5.65 -4.08 18.91
CA ALA A 11 6.54 -4.61 19.93
C ALA A 11 7.13 -5.99 19.56
N ALA A 12 6.73 -6.60 18.44
CA ALA A 12 6.91 -8.03 18.25
C ALA A 12 8.11 -8.46 17.42
N ASP A 13 8.80 -7.63 16.62
CA ASP A 13 9.84 -8.21 15.76
C ASP A 13 10.95 -7.24 15.30
N VAL A 14 12.20 -7.58 15.63
CA VAL A 14 13.42 -6.87 15.21
C VAL A 14 13.50 -6.74 13.67
N ALA A 15 12.99 -7.72 12.92
CA ALA A 15 13.04 -7.68 11.47
C ALA A 15 12.12 -6.59 10.89
N VAL A 16 10.96 -6.37 11.51
CA VAL A 16 10.04 -5.28 11.15
C VAL A 16 10.71 -3.93 11.38
N HIS A 17 11.47 -3.75 12.47
CA HIS A 17 12.18 -2.49 12.73
C HIS A 17 13.21 -2.16 11.63
N GLY A 18 13.86 -3.19 11.05
CA GLY A 18 14.76 -3.03 9.91
C GLY A 18 14.08 -2.51 8.65
N VAL A 19 12.86 -2.97 8.35
CA VAL A 19 12.08 -2.54 7.19
C VAL A 19 11.77 -1.05 7.23
N PHE A 20 11.38 -0.53 8.40
CA PHE A 20 11.05 0.89 8.55
C PHE A 20 12.30 1.77 8.40
N SER A 21 13.44 1.33 8.94
CA SER A 21 14.70 2.06 8.81
C SER A 21 15.21 2.11 7.37
N ARG A 22 14.88 1.11 6.53
CA ARG A 22 15.35 0.98 5.14
C ARG A 22 14.26 1.18 4.11
N TRP A 23 13.08 1.68 4.51
CA TRP A 23 11.94 1.83 3.63
C TRP A 23 12.28 2.64 2.36
N ASP A 24 12.99 3.75 2.55
CA ASP A 24 13.51 4.60 1.46
C ASP A 24 14.35 3.82 0.44
N THR A 25 15.22 2.93 0.91
CA THR A 25 16.06 2.09 0.05
C THR A 25 15.25 1.00 -0.64
N LEU A 26 14.19 0.48 0.00
CA LEU A 26 13.33 -0.57 -0.53
C LEU A 26 12.41 -0.08 -1.65
N VAL A 27 11.79 1.09 -1.47
CA VAL A 27 10.79 1.63 -2.40
C VAL A 27 11.31 2.78 -3.27
N GLY A 28 12.44 3.39 -2.90
CA GLY A 28 12.99 4.59 -3.51
C GLY A 28 12.50 5.87 -2.82
N ALA A 29 13.34 6.91 -2.86
CA ALA A 29 13.09 8.17 -2.14
C ALA A 29 11.79 8.86 -2.54
N GLU A 30 11.41 8.80 -3.81
CA GLU A 30 10.16 9.40 -4.27
C GLU A 30 8.93 8.70 -3.67
N VAL A 31 8.92 7.36 -3.68
CA VAL A 31 7.82 6.58 -3.11
C VAL A 31 7.79 6.70 -1.59
N ALA A 32 8.94 6.71 -0.92
CA ALA A 32 9.01 6.83 0.54
C ALA A 32 8.52 8.19 1.07
N GLN A 33 8.63 9.25 0.25
CA GLN A 33 8.08 10.57 0.59
C GLN A 33 6.56 10.55 0.66
N HIS A 34 5.91 9.82 -0.25
CA HIS A 34 4.45 9.81 -0.39
C HIS A 34 3.75 8.57 0.16
N CYS A 35 4.47 7.47 0.36
CA CYS A 35 3.98 6.20 0.85
C CYS A 35 4.77 5.78 2.08
N ARG A 36 4.09 5.57 3.20
CA ARG A 36 4.72 5.19 4.47
C ARG A 36 4.10 3.92 5.05
N PRO A 37 4.91 3.01 5.59
CA PRO A 37 4.40 1.86 6.32
C PRO A 37 3.70 2.37 7.60
N GLU A 38 2.44 1.96 7.81
CA GLU A 38 1.68 2.32 9.00
C GLU A 38 1.71 1.20 10.03
N GLN A 39 1.52 -0.04 9.62
CA GLN A 39 1.34 -1.16 10.56
C GLN A 39 1.82 -2.46 9.93
N PHE A 40 2.26 -3.39 10.76
CA PHE A 40 2.55 -4.75 10.37
C PHE A 40 1.78 -5.70 11.29
N ILE A 41 0.88 -6.50 10.73
CA ILE A 41 -0.03 -7.36 11.48
C ILE A 41 -0.17 -8.67 10.72
N ASP A 42 0.04 -9.81 11.38
CA ASP A 42 -0.23 -11.14 10.80
C ASP A 42 0.46 -11.33 9.43
N THR A 43 1.76 -11.06 9.36
CA THR A 43 2.58 -11.09 8.11
C THR A 43 2.13 -10.10 7.01
N ARG A 44 1.25 -9.15 7.33
CA ARG A 44 0.77 -8.13 6.39
C ARG A 44 1.31 -6.76 6.73
N LEU A 45 2.02 -6.16 5.78
CA LEU A 45 2.47 -4.77 5.85
C LEU A 45 1.41 -3.83 5.29
N VAL A 46 0.89 -2.94 6.12
CA VAL A 46 -0.04 -1.87 5.73
C VAL A 46 0.75 -0.61 5.40
N VAL A 47 0.53 -0.08 4.19
CA VAL A 47 1.21 1.11 3.68
C VAL A 47 0.16 2.17 3.34
N ARG A 48 0.33 3.39 3.84
CA ARG A 48 -0.50 4.54 3.49
C ARG A 48 0.21 5.43 2.49
N ALA A 49 -0.47 5.68 1.38
CA ALA A 49 -0.12 6.69 0.40
C ALA A 49 -0.86 8.00 0.69
N ASP A 50 -0.21 9.13 0.40
CA ASP A 50 -0.77 10.47 0.53
C ASP A 50 -1.75 10.84 -0.59
N SER A 51 -1.65 10.17 -1.75
CA SER A 51 -2.57 10.37 -2.89
C SER A 51 -3.02 9.05 -3.51
N THR A 52 -4.19 9.07 -4.18
CA THR A 52 -4.67 7.90 -4.94
C THR A 52 -3.72 7.52 -6.08
N ALA A 53 -3.05 8.50 -6.69
CA ALA A 53 -2.02 8.27 -7.70
C ALA A 53 -0.84 7.48 -7.11
N TRP A 54 -0.30 7.94 -5.97
CA TRP A 54 0.77 7.25 -5.24
C TRP A 54 0.37 5.87 -4.73
N ALA A 55 -0.89 5.68 -4.30
CA ALA A 55 -1.40 4.38 -3.93
C ALA A 55 -1.37 3.39 -5.11
N THR A 56 -1.78 3.85 -6.30
CA THR A 56 -1.70 3.04 -7.53
C THR A 56 -0.25 2.73 -7.88
N GLN A 57 0.65 3.71 -7.85
CA GLN A 57 2.07 3.48 -8.11
C GLN A 57 2.65 2.46 -7.13
N MET A 58 2.38 2.61 -5.84
CA MET A 58 2.86 1.68 -4.83
C MET A 58 2.33 0.26 -5.08
N ARG A 59 1.07 0.10 -5.49
CA ARG A 59 0.50 -1.21 -5.86
C ARG A 59 1.22 -1.88 -7.02
N LEU A 60 1.70 -1.10 -8.00
CA LEU A 60 2.51 -1.62 -9.11
C LEU A 60 3.88 -2.09 -8.62
N LEU A 61 4.42 -1.45 -7.58
CA LEU A 61 5.72 -1.77 -6.99
C LEU A 61 5.65 -2.88 -5.92
N VAL A 62 4.46 -3.20 -5.40
CA VAL A 62 4.24 -4.27 -4.41
C VAL A 62 5.00 -5.56 -4.71
N PRO A 63 4.93 -6.18 -5.91
CA PRO A 63 5.64 -7.44 -6.15
C PRO A 63 7.15 -7.29 -5.98
N THR A 64 7.74 -6.19 -6.49
CA THR A 64 9.17 -5.90 -6.34
C THR A 64 9.54 -5.68 -4.87
N VAL A 65 8.77 -4.88 -4.14
CA VAL A 65 9.01 -4.58 -2.73
C VAL A 65 8.85 -5.83 -1.87
N LEU A 66 7.85 -6.66 -2.14
CA LEU A 66 7.63 -7.93 -1.45
C LEU A 66 8.83 -8.87 -1.63
N GLN A 67 9.36 -9.00 -2.85
CA GLN A 67 10.55 -9.80 -3.13
C GLN A 67 11.80 -9.28 -2.39
N ARG A 68 11.99 -7.95 -2.33
CA ARG A 68 13.09 -7.35 -1.56
C ARG A 68 12.94 -7.62 -0.06
N LEU A 69 11.73 -7.54 0.47
CA LEU A 69 11.45 -7.89 1.86
C LEU A 69 11.75 -9.38 2.13
N HIS A 70 11.38 -10.27 1.22
CA HIS A 70 11.71 -11.70 1.34
C HIS A 70 13.22 -11.97 1.35
N ASP A 71 13.99 -11.24 0.56
CA ASP A 71 15.45 -11.34 0.50
C ASP A 71 16.13 -10.84 1.79
N GLU A 72 15.63 -9.75 2.36
CA GLU A 72 16.24 -9.10 3.54
C GLU A 72 15.88 -9.78 4.86
N ILE A 73 14.61 -10.15 5.05
CA ILE A 73 14.10 -10.64 6.35
C ILE A 73 13.46 -12.03 6.28
N GLY A 74 13.54 -12.69 5.13
CA GLY A 74 13.04 -14.04 4.91
C GLY A 74 11.60 -14.10 4.38
N PRO A 75 11.26 -15.17 3.63
CA PRO A 75 9.97 -15.30 2.94
C PRO A 75 8.78 -15.49 3.89
N ASP A 76 9.01 -15.98 5.12
CA ASP A 76 7.96 -16.25 6.10
C ASP A 76 7.46 -14.98 6.82
N THR A 77 8.24 -13.90 6.76
CA THR A 77 7.96 -12.69 7.53
C THR A 77 6.90 -11.81 6.88
N VAL A 78 6.87 -11.66 5.55
CA VAL A 78 5.88 -10.78 4.87
C VAL A 78 5.11 -11.58 3.83
N ALA A 79 3.86 -11.92 4.11
CA ALA A 79 3.00 -12.59 3.14
C ALA A 79 2.32 -11.60 2.18
N ARG A 80 2.02 -10.37 2.63
CA ARG A 80 1.22 -9.41 1.85
C ARG A 80 1.52 -7.96 2.16
N ILE A 81 1.45 -7.11 1.13
CA ILE A 81 1.44 -5.65 1.28
C ILE A 81 0.05 -5.11 0.95
N ASP A 82 -0.54 -4.36 1.88
CA ASP A 82 -1.84 -3.73 1.76
C ASP A 82 -1.68 -2.22 1.60
N VAL A 83 -1.97 -1.71 0.41
CA VAL A 83 -1.79 -0.29 0.08
C VAL A 83 -3.11 0.46 0.22
N ARG A 84 -3.14 1.38 1.18
CA ARG A 84 -4.21 2.34 1.47
C ARG A 84 -3.90 3.67 0.80
N GLY A 85 -4.87 4.24 0.09
CA GLY A 85 -4.78 5.62 -0.36
C GLY A 85 -5.00 6.62 0.78
N PRO A 86 -4.95 7.93 0.50
CA PRO A 86 -5.42 8.93 1.45
C PRO A 86 -6.87 8.61 1.80
N GLN A 87 -7.28 8.97 3.01
CA GLN A 87 -8.62 8.71 3.53
C GLN A 87 -9.67 9.43 2.66
N ALA A 88 -10.05 8.80 1.56
CA ALA A 88 -11.14 9.16 0.67
C ALA A 88 -12.18 8.03 0.76
N PRO A 89 -13.49 8.34 0.71
CA PRO A 89 -14.54 7.35 0.90
C PRO A 89 -14.31 6.19 -0.06
N SER A 90 -14.27 4.98 0.48
CA SER A 90 -14.06 3.76 -0.28
C SER A 90 -15.18 3.59 -1.30
N TRP A 91 -15.00 4.07 -2.52
CA TRP A 91 -15.76 3.54 -3.64
C TRP A 91 -15.20 2.16 -3.93
N ARG A 92 -15.80 1.20 -3.25
CA ARG A 92 -15.76 -0.23 -3.54
C ARG A 92 -16.08 -0.40 -5.03
N HIS A 93 -15.04 -0.40 -5.86
CA HIS A 93 -15.15 -0.68 -7.28
C HIS A 93 -15.38 -2.19 -7.42
N GLY A 94 -16.63 -2.61 -7.32
CA GLY A 94 -17.03 -4.00 -7.48
C GLY A 94 -18.55 -4.19 -7.41
N LEU A 95 -19.16 -4.28 -8.60
CA LEU A 95 -20.25 -5.21 -9.02
C LEU A 95 -21.23 -4.66 -10.09
N PHE A 96 -21.01 -3.49 -10.69
CA PHE A 96 -21.72 -3.17 -11.94
C PHE A 96 -20.96 -3.73 -13.14
N THR A 97 -21.20 -5.02 -13.37
CA THR A 97 -21.12 -5.59 -14.71
C THR A 97 -22.02 -4.76 -15.63
N VAL A 98 -21.45 -4.15 -16.68
CA VAL A 98 -22.27 -3.66 -17.80
C VAL A 98 -22.78 -4.91 -18.51
N ARG A 99 -23.95 -5.37 -18.08
CA ARG A 99 -24.82 -6.23 -18.87
C ARG A 99 -25.87 -5.33 -19.50
N ASP A 100 -25.68 -5.09 -20.79
CA ASP A 100 -26.66 -4.59 -21.76
C ASP A 100 -27.03 -3.10 -21.68
N GLY A 101 -26.91 -2.41 -22.83
CA GLY A 101 -27.43 -1.06 -23.01
C GLY A 101 -26.66 -0.23 -24.04
N ARG A 102 -27.08 -0.29 -25.31
CA ARG A 102 -26.67 0.63 -26.38
C ARG A 102 -26.75 2.10 -25.95
N GLY A 103 -25.68 2.88 -26.24
CA GLY A 103 -25.61 4.32 -26.58
C GLY A 103 -26.33 5.36 -25.69
N PRO A 104 -25.74 6.55 -25.48
CA PRO A 104 -25.79 7.52 -26.59
C PRO A 104 -24.50 8.31 -26.83
N ARG A 105 -24.42 8.79 -28.07
CA ARG A 105 -23.60 9.91 -28.54
C ARG A 105 -23.74 11.09 -27.59
N ASP A 106 -22.66 11.53 -26.99
CA ASP A 106 -22.27 12.93 -27.12
C ASP A 106 -20.76 13.04 -26.98
N THR A 107 -20.20 13.78 -27.91
CA THR A 107 -18.80 14.00 -28.15
C THR A 107 -18.47 15.36 -27.54
N TYR A 108 -17.50 15.43 -26.63
CA TYR A 108 -16.72 16.66 -26.55
C TYR A 108 -15.58 16.52 -27.56
N GLY A 109 -15.67 17.28 -28.65
CA GLY A 109 -14.66 17.33 -29.73
C GLY A 109 -15.23 17.33 -31.13
#